data_AF-A0A212TFA5-F1
#
_entry.id   AF-A0A212TFA5-F1
#
_cell.length_a   1.000
_cell.length_b   1.000
_cell.length_c   1.000
_cell.angle_alpha   90.00
_cell.angle_beta   90.00
_cell.angle_gamma   90.00
#
_symmetry.space_group_name_H-M   'P 1'
#
loop_
_entity.id
_entity.type
_entity.pdbx_description
1 polymer ?
#
loop_
_entity_poly.entity_id
_entity_poly.type
_entity_poly.pdbx_seq_one_letter_code
_entity_poly.pdbx_strand_id
1 'polypeptide(L)'
;MDRKNNKFSKKLMAIALAVVFQPSYLLAQSDANITAQENINRAMQTPAAKSEFTPASKRVQQPTLVLPDLGDSSSASLAPVDERQLGERIMREIRRDPDYSSDPVFYDYLNNIGQHLVSSARKQGIAGLEGGGSFAVNFELFGVRDKSINAFALPGGFIGVHTGLIVSAETESELASVLGHEIGHVTQKHIARMYGQQGTNSMIALASIILAAVAVSRNPNAAQGLAVGGQALAIQNQLSYSRDAEREADRVGFQILQAGGFDVQGMPDFFQRMQRANSIMESGVPGYVRTHPLTTDRIADMQDRVRGLATQKVSSSIEFYLLKARARLTQTTSSSNYPELKQYYESLLRKQDLAKQLEGSYGLALLSFKQQKNIDAENYLQKSRNLIQAMSGNGSPIQRWSLSLESTAIELMYAKSQYEQGIKQIANLKAFYPQSRSLSMLLIEGQLKTGQHEQAIVWLKTQSRAHPENSVWWDLLSRAYAQSGKKSLQHAALAEKYVSQGAWVGALEQMKFAKAAGDADFYQASEIEARARQIQELYRQELRAENKRP
;
A
#
# COMPACT_ATOMS: atom_id res chain seq x y z
N MET A 1 7.06 40.72 -20.16
CA MET A 1 6.66 39.86 -21.30
C MET A 1 6.14 38.54 -20.75
N ASP A 2 4.88 38.43 -20.30
CA ASP A 2 4.39 37.13 -19.78
C ASP A 2 2.85 37.05 -19.65
N ARG A 3 2.14 37.26 -20.76
CA ARG A 3 0.70 36.93 -20.84
C ARG A 3 0.33 36.05 -22.04
N LYS A 4 1.27 35.74 -22.93
CA LYS A 4 1.02 34.92 -24.12
C LYS A 4 1.32 33.42 -23.92
N ASN A 5 2.19 33.03 -22.98
CA ASN A 5 2.48 31.61 -22.69
C ASN A 5 1.37 30.88 -21.90
N ASN A 6 0.46 31.62 -21.24
CA ASN A 6 -0.63 31.03 -20.45
C ASN A 6 -1.85 30.60 -21.30
N LYS A 7 -1.95 31.03 -22.57
CA LYS A 7 -3.01 30.59 -23.49
C LYS A 7 -2.64 29.30 -24.25
N PHE A 8 -1.35 29.02 -24.43
CA PHE A 8 -0.89 27.82 -25.14
C PHE A 8 -0.99 26.56 -24.26
N SER A 9 -0.65 26.68 -22.97
CA SER A 9 -0.83 25.63 -21.95
C SER A 9 -2.31 25.25 -21.73
N LYS A 10 -3.22 26.25 -21.68
CA LYS A 10 -4.67 26.02 -21.54
C LYS A 10 -5.30 25.33 -22.76
N LYS A 11 -4.77 25.55 -23.98
CA LYS A 11 -5.25 24.87 -25.20
C LYS A 11 -4.79 23.42 -25.29
N LEU A 12 -3.59 23.08 -24.84
CA LEU A 12 -3.12 21.69 -24.78
C LEU A 12 -3.91 20.85 -23.77
N MET A 13 -4.29 21.43 -22.64
CA MET A 13 -5.11 20.76 -21.62
C MET A 13 -6.57 20.56 -22.07
N ALA A 14 -7.12 21.48 -22.87
CA ALA A 14 -8.44 21.33 -23.48
C ALA A 14 -8.48 20.27 -24.61
N ILE A 15 -7.38 20.11 -25.35
CA ILE A 15 -7.27 19.08 -26.40
C ILE A 15 -7.12 17.67 -25.80
N ALA A 16 -6.46 17.53 -24.65
CA ALA A 16 -6.41 16.26 -23.91
C ALA A 16 -7.78 15.80 -23.38
N LEU A 17 -8.69 16.74 -23.06
CA LEU A 17 -10.07 16.41 -22.67
C LEU A 17 -11.01 16.19 -23.87
N ALA A 18 -10.76 16.83 -25.02
CA ALA A 18 -11.63 16.72 -26.20
C ALA A 18 -11.44 15.40 -26.99
N VAL A 19 -10.32 14.70 -26.80
CA VAL A 19 -10.04 13.41 -27.49
C VAL A 19 -10.67 12.21 -26.76
N VAL A 20 -11.11 12.38 -25.51
CA VAL A 20 -11.71 11.30 -24.70
C VAL A 20 -13.24 11.17 -24.91
N PHE A 21 -13.90 12.17 -25.51
CA PHE A 21 -15.35 12.16 -25.70
C PHE A 21 -15.75 12.53 -27.13
N GLN A 22 -15.83 11.53 -28.01
CA GLN A 22 -16.69 11.62 -29.20
C GLN A 22 -18.04 10.92 -28.92
N PRO A 23 -19.20 11.58 -29.15
CA PRO A 23 -20.52 11.05 -28.81
C PRO A 23 -21.06 9.99 -29.80
N SER A 24 -20.27 9.56 -30.77
CA SER A 24 -20.68 8.64 -31.85
C SER A 24 -20.71 7.15 -31.46
N TYR A 25 -20.27 6.77 -30.25
CA TYR A 25 -20.29 5.37 -29.80
C TYR A 25 -21.57 4.96 -29.03
N LEU A 26 -22.43 5.91 -28.65
CA LEU A 26 -23.64 5.65 -27.86
C LEU A 26 -24.86 5.26 -28.69
N LEU A 27 -24.85 5.49 -30.01
CA LEU A 27 -26.00 5.20 -30.89
C LEU A 27 -25.91 3.85 -31.63
N ALA A 28 -24.77 3.15 -31.57
CA ALA A 28 -24.63 1.83 -32.19
C ALA A 28 -25.07 0.67 -31.27
N GLN A 29 -25.36 0.95 -29.99
CA GLN A 29 -25.69 -0.07 -28.97
C GLN A 29 -27.21 -0.31 -28.80
N SER A 30 -28.08 0.54 -29.35
CA SER A 30 -29.54 0.31 -29.31
C SER A 30 -30.01 -0.73 -30.34
N ASP A 31 -29.37 -0.79 -31.51
CA ASP A 31 -29.89 -1.54 -32.65
C ASP A 31 -29.53 -3.04 -32.60
N ALA A 32 -28.43 -3.38 -31.91
CA ALA A 32 -28.01 -4.77 -31.72
C ALA A 32 -28.91 -5.55 -30.74
N ASN A 33 -29.55 -4.87 -29.78
CA ASN A 33 -30.44 -5.51 -28.80
C ASN A 33 -31.82 -5.84 -29.39
N ILE A 34 -32.32 -5.04 -30.34
CA ILE A 34 -33.62 -5.25 -30.98
C ILE A 34 -33.59 -6.49 -31.89
N THR A 35 -32.51 -6.66 -32.65
CA THR A 35 -32.35 -7.79 -33.60
C THR A 35 -32.22 -9.15 -32.88
N ALA A 36 -31.63 -9.17 -31.67
CA ALA A 36 -31.51 -10.39 -30.86
C ALA A 36 -32.86 -10.83 -30.26
N GLN A 37 -33.72 -9.89 -29.85
CA GLN A 37 -35.04 -10.19 -29.30
C GLN A 37 -36.06 -10.63 -30.38
N GLU A 38 -35.97 -10.10 -31.60
CA GLU A 38 -36.84 -10.53 -32.70
C GLU A 38 -36.58 -11.98 -33.15
N ASN A 39 -35.33 -12.45 -33.08
CA ASN A 39 -34.96 -13.82 -33.44
C ASN A 39 -35.42 -14.85 -32.41
N ILE A 40 -35.43 -14.50 -31.12
CA ILE A 40 -35.91 -15.38 -30.04
C ILE A 40 -37.45 -15.54 -30.11
N ASN A 41 -38.17 -14.46 -30.41
CA ASN A 41 -39.63 -14.49 -30.53
C ASN A 41 -40.10 -15.27 -31.76
N ARG A 42 -39.31 -15.31 -32.85
CA ARG A 42 -39.62 -16.08 -34.06
C ARG A 42 -39.46 -17.59 -33.87
N ALA A 43 -38.56 -18.02 -32.98
CA ALA A 43 -38.32 -19.44 -32.69
C ALA A 43 -39.41 -20.09 -31.80
N MET A 44 -40.19 -19.29 -31.07
CA MET A 44 -41.21 -19.79 -30.13
C MET A 44 -42.64 -19.91 -30.70
N GLN A 45 -42.85 -19.68 -32.01
CA GLN A 45 -44.19 -19.57 -32.60
C GLN A 45 -44.55 -20.61 -33.71
N THR A 46 -43.89 -21.76 -33.80
CA THR A 46 -44.33 -22.83 -34.74
C THR A 46 -44.95 -24.02 -33.99
N PRO A 47 -46.28 -24.24 -34.11
CA PRO A 47 -46.96 -25.38 -33.52
C PRO A 47 -47.11 -26.55 -34.52
N ALA A 48 -47.00 -27.76 -33.98
CA ALA A 48 -47.48 -29.04 -34.51
C ALA A 48 -46.70 -29.72 -35.66
N ALA A 49 -45.98 -30.78 -35.30
CA ALA A 49 -45.91 -32.01 -36.10
C ALA A 49 -45.93 -33.21 -35.14
N LYS A 50 -46.96 -34.06 -35.29
CA LYS A 50 -47.17 -35.30 -34.52
C LYS A 50 -46.25 -36.41 -35.04
N SER A 51 -45.85 -37.28 -34.11
CA SER A 51 -45.04 -38.47 -34.31
C SER A 51 -45.82 -39.59 -35.00
N GLU A 52 -45.25 -40.16 -36.07
CA GLU A 52 -45.60 -41.49 -36.58
C GLU A 52 -44.31 -42.33 -36.70
N PHE A 53 -44.43 -43.61 -36.33
CA PHE A 53 -43.48 -44.73 -36.45
C PHE A 53 -42.51 -45.05 -35.28
N THR A 54 -42.81 -46.17 -34.60
CA THR A 54 -41.90 -47.09 -33.90
C THR A 54 -41.55 -48.30 -34.80
N PRO A 55 -40.58 -49.17 -34.46
CA PRO A 55 -39.22 -48.95 -33.97
C PRO A 55 -38.16 -49.69 -34.82
N ALA A 56 -36.91 -49.24 -34.84
CA ALA A 56 -35.77 -50.10 -35.18
C ALA A 56 -34.51 -49.65 -34.46
N SER A 57 -33.94 -50.57 -33.67
CA SER A 57 -32.65 -50.39 -33.01
C SER A 57 -31.54 -50.26 -34.05
N LYS A 58 -31.12 -49.03 -34.32
CA LYS A 58 -29.80 -48.72 -34.87
C LYS A 58 -29.19 -47.60 -34.04
N ARG A 59 -28.03 -47.89 -33.46
CA ARG A 59 -27.21 -46.98 -32.68
C ARG A 59 -26.70 -45.87 -33.60
N VAL A 60 -27.42 -44.75 -33.67
CA VAL A 60 -26.97 -43.52 -34.34
C VAL A 60 -26.14 -42.74 -33.33
N GLN A 61 -24.87 -42.50 -33.64
CA GLN A 61 -24.02 -41.58 -32.89
C GLN A 61 -24.67 -40.19 -32.91
N GLN A 62 -24.96 -39.63 -31.74
CA GLN A 62 -25.39 -38.24 -31.66
C GLN A 62 -24.26 -37.35 -32.19
N PRO A 63 -24.53 -36.44 -33.16
CA PRO A 63 -23.57 -35.41 -33.47
C PRO A 63 -23.39 -34.57 -32.21
N THR A 64 -22.16 -34.53 -31.68
CA THR A 64 -21.75 -33.62 -30.62
C THR A 64 -22.10 -32.21 -31.06
N LEU A 65 -23.15 -31.65 -30.47
CA LEU A 65 -23.44 -30.23 -30.55
C LEU A 65 -22.30 -29.52 -29.81
N VAL A 66 -21.27 -29.10 -30.56
CA VAL A 66 -20.23 -28.22 -30.04
C VAL A 66 -20.92 -26.87 -29.85
N LEU A 67 -21.35 -26.63 -28.60
CA LEU A 67 -21.73 -25.29 -28.18
C LEU A 67 -20.55 -24.36 -28.50
N PRO A 68 -20.78 -23.17 -29.09
CA PRO A 68 -19.74 -22.18 -29.22
C PRO A 68 -19.08 -21.96 -27.86
N ASP A 69 -17.76 -22.08 -27.81
CA ASP A 69 -16.95 -21.76 -26.64
C ASP A 69 -17.23 -20.30 -26.24
N LEU A 70 -18.08 -20.12 -25.23
CA LEU A 70 -18.27 -18.84 -24.56
C LEU A 70 -17.01 -18.64 -23.72
N GLY A 71 -15.96 -18.15 -24.38
CA GLY A 71 -14.60 -18.10 -23.87
C GLY A 71 -14.49 -17.89 -22.36
N ASP A 72 -13.63 -18.69 -21.75
CA ASP A 72 -13.38 -18.70 -20.32
C ASP A 72 -13.15 -17.28 -19.77
N SER A 73 -14.03 -16.82 -18.88
CA SER A 73 -13.91 -15.54 -18.18
C SER A 73 -12.58 -15.37 -17.40
N SER A 74 -11.80 -16.44 -17.24
CA SER A 74 -10.44 -16.40 -16.69
C SER A 74 -9.41 -15.75 -17.62
N SER A 75 -9.63 -15.77 -18.95
CA SER A 75 -8.70 -15.21 -19.95
C SER A 75 -8.73 -13.68 -20.05
N ALA A 76 -9.63 -13.02 -19.30
CA ALA A 76 -9.79 -11.57 -19.28
C ALA A 76 -8.99 -10.87 -18.14
N SER A 77 -8.24 -11.61 -17.33
CA SER A 77 -7.45 -11.05 -16.23
C SER A 77 -6.01 -10.70 -16.66
N LEU A 78 -5.50 -9.54 -16.21
CA LEU A 78 -4.09 -9.17 -16.40
C LEU A 78 -3.16 -10.27 -15.85
N ALA A 79 -2.04 -10.50 -16.53
CA ALA A 79 -1.01 -11.38 -15.98
C ALA A 79 -0.46 -10.76 -14.68
N PRO A 80 -0.12 -11.57 -13.65
CA PRO A 80 0.37 -11.06 -12.37
C PRO A 80 1.59 -10.11 -12.49
N VAL A 81 2.46 -10.36 -13.48
CA VAL A 81 3.62 -9.53 -13.78
C VAL A 81 3.19 -8.14 -14.27
N ASP A 82 2.19 -8.07 -15.15
CA ASP A 82 1.67 -6.79 -15.66
C ASP A 82 0.95 -6.01 -14.57
N GLU A 83 0.22 -6.71 -13.70
CA GLU A 83 -0.44 -6.11 -12.53
C GLU A 83 0.59 -5.51 -11.55
N ARG A 84 1.67 -6.25 -11.26
CA ARG A 84 2.77 -5.75 -10.43
C ARG A 84 3.46 -4.55 -11.06
N GLN A 85 3.75 -4.59 -12.36
CA GLN A 85 4.35 -3.48 -13.07
C GLN A 85 3.46 -2.24 -13.02
N LEU A 86 2.15 -2.39 -13.18
CA LEU A 86 1.17 -1.30 -13.05
C LEU A 86 1.20 -0.71 -11.63
N GLY A 87 1.14 -1.56 -10.60
CA GLY A 87 1.24 -1.15 -9.21
C GLY A 87 2.51 -0.35 -8.92
N GLU A 88 3.67 -0.79 -9.44
CA GLU A 88 4.92 -0.05 -9.29
C GLU A 88 4.88 1.34 -9.93
N ARG A 89 4.21 1.53 -11.08
CA ARG A 89 4.07 2.89 -11.67
C ARG A 89 3.21 3.79 -10.80
N ILE A 90 2.13 3.27 -10.24
CA ILE A 90 1.29 4.02 -9.30
C ILE A 90 2.12 4.37 -8.04
N MET A 91 2.86 3.40 -7.51
CA MET A 91 3.69 3.60 -6.33
C MET A 91 4.84 4.58 -6.54
N ARG A 92 5.37 4.72 -7.77
CA ARG A 92 6.34 5.78 -8.10
C ARG A 92 5.79 7.17 -7.78
N GLU A 93 4.51 7.42 -8.01
CA GLU A 93 3.89 8.71 -7.71
C GLU A 93 3.45 8.84 -6.25
N ILE A 94 2.92 7.76 -5.66
CA ILE A 94 2.54 7.73 -4.24
C ILE A 94 3.75 7.96 -3.34
N ARG A 95 4.88 7.28 -3.58
CA ARG A 95 6.10 7.43 -2.76
C ARG A 95 6.70 8.85 -2.81
N ARG A 96 6.30 9.67 -3.78
CA ARG A 96 6.71 11.08 -3.91
C ARG A 96 5.73 12.05 -3.25
N ASP A 97 4.54 11.57 -2.88
CA ASP A 97 3.55 12.37 -2.18
C ASP A 97 4.04 12.70 -0.75
N PRO A 98 3.96 13.95 -0.28
CA PRO A 98 4.34 14.32 1.08
C PRO A 98 3.58 13.58 2.18
N ASP A 99 2.41 13.01 1.88
CA ASP A 99 1.61 12.23 2.82
C ASP A 99 2.01 10.76 2.87
N TYR A 100 2.87 10.27 1.97
CA TYR A 100 3.48 8.95 2.14
C TYR A 100 4.34 8.92 3.41
N SER A 101 4.11 7.92 4.29
CA SER A 101 4.86 7.79 5.53
C SER A 101 6.28 7.30 5.26
N SER A 102 7.26 8.13 5.62
CA SER A 102 8.68 7.79 5.57
C SER A 102 9.21 7.14 6.86
N ASP A 103 8.36 6.91 7.86
CA ASP A 103 8.75 6.26 9.12
C ASP A 103 9.03 4.76 8.87
N PRO A 104 10.29 4.29 9.00
CA PRO A 104 10.63 2.90 8.72
C PRO A 104 10.10 1.92 9.78
N VAL A 105 9.83 2.38 11.00
CA VAL A 105 9.17 1.53 12.03
C VAL A 105 7.73 1.28 11.63
N PHE A 106 7.05 2.30 11.11
CA PHE A 106 5.69 2.17 10.61
C PHE A 106 5.61 1.18 9.44
N TYR A 107 6.59 1.26 8.52
CA TYR A 107 6.75 0.29 7.44
C TYR A 107 6.98 -1.12 7.96
N ASP A 108 7.92 -1.31 8.89
CA ASP A 108 8.24 -2.64 9.45
C ASP A 108 7.03 -3.26 10.16
N TYR A 109 6.31 -2.49 10.98
CA TYR A 109 5.12 -2.98 11.66
C TYR A 109 4.08 -3.50 10.66
N LEU A 110 3.70 -2.66 9.69
CA LEU A 110 2.66 -3.01 8.72
C LEU A 110 3.06 -4.24 7.89
N ASN A 111 4.32 -4.31 7.45
CA ASN A 111 4.77 -5.45 6.65
C ASN A 111 4.91 -6.72 7.51
N ASN A 112 5.28 -6.62 8.78
CA ASN A 112 5.31 -7.76 9.68
C ASN A 112 3.92 -8.35 9.91
N ILE A 113 2.91 -7.52 10.23
CA ILE A 113 1.54 -8.01 10.42
C ILE A 113 0.95 -8.54 9.10
N GLY A 114 1.19 -7.85 7.97
CA GLY A 114 0.75 -8.30 6.66
C GLY A 114 1.37 -9.64 6.25
N GLN A 115 2.70 -9.80 6.42
CA GLN A 115 3.39 -11.07 6.15
C GLN A 115 2.91 -12.19 7.08
N HIS A 116 2.64 -11.90 8.35
CA HIS A 116 2.08 -12.88 9.28
C HIS A 116 0.69 -13.36 8.82
N LEU A 117 -0.21 -12.45 8.45
CA LEU A 117 -1.53 -12.78 7.90
C LEU A 117 -1.42 -13.62 6.63
N VAL A 118 -0.63 -13.16 5.64
CA VAL A 118 -0.46 -13.85 4.35
C VAL A 118 0.18 -15.23 4.54
N SER A 119 1.25 -15.33 5.32
CA SER A 119 1.95 -16.61 5.53
C SER A 119 1.11 -17.61 6.31
N SER A 120 0.32 -17.16 7.28
CA SER A 120 -0.60 -18.02 8.02
C SER A 120 -1.74 -18.50 7.15
N ALA A 121 -2.32 -17.62 6.33
CA ALA A 121 -3.36 -17.95 5.38
C ALA A 121 -2.87 -18.96 4.31
N ARG A 122 -1.64 -18.80 3.80
CA ARG A 122 -0.98 -19.77 2.91
C ARG A 122 -0.86 -21.15 3.55
N LYS A 123 -0.42 -21.22 4.80
CA LYS A 123 -0.29 -22.50 5.55
C LYS A 123 -1.62 -23.22 5.72
N GLN A 124 -2.73 -22.47 5.80
CA GLN A 124 -4.07 -23.00 6.00
C GLN A 124 -4.82 -23.30 4.69
N GLY A 125 -4.19 -23.12 3.52
CA GLY A 125 -4.85 -23.38 2.25
C GLY A 125 -6.03 -22.44 1.95
N ILE A 126 -5.91 -21.16 2.34
CA ILE A 126 -6.96 -20.20 2.00
C ILE A 126 -6.89 -19.92 0.49
N ALA A 127 -8.00 -20.13 -0.21
CA ALA A 127 -8.13 -19.93 -1.65
C ALA A 127 -7.63 -18.53 -2.08
N GLY A 128 -6.99 -18.45 -3.25
CA GLY A 128 -6.32 -17.23 -3.71
C GLY A 128 -4.91 -17.03 -3.13
N LEU A 129 -4.50 -17.85 -2.15
CA LEU A 129 -3.15 -17.85 -1.57
C LEU A 129 -2.41 -19.20 -1.69
N GLU A 130 -3.06 -20.26 -2.19
CA GLU A 130 -2.53 -21.64 -2.21
C GLU A 130 -1.44 -21.93 -3.26
N GLY A 131 -1.12 -20.99 -4.15
CA GLY A 131 -0.27 -21.25 -5.31
C GLY A 131 1.24 -21.33 -5.00
N GLY A 132 1.83 -22.52 -5.10
CA GLY A 132 3.25 -22.70 -5.43
C GLY A 132 3.49 -22.39 -6.91
N GLY A 133 4.29 -21.37 -7.21
CA GLY A 133 4.55 -20.87 -8.58
C GLY A 133 4.36 -19.36 -8.69
N SER A 134 4.36 -18.82 -9.93
CA SER A 134 4.30 -17.38 -10.29
C SER A 134 3.09 -16.58 -9.78
N PHE A 135 2.28 -17.14 -8.88
CA PHE A 135 1.12 -16.55 -8.22
C PHE A 135 1.42 -15.98 -6.82
N ALA A 136 2.67 -16.06 -6.35
CA ALA A 136 3.09 -15.43 -5.11
C ALA A 136 3.09 -13.90 -5.26
N VAL A 137 1.94 -13.26 -5.00
CA VAL A 137 1.87 -11.81 -4.85
C VAL A 137 2.76 -11.42 -3.67
N ASN A 138 3.76 -10.57 -3.92
CA ASN A 138 4.55 -9.94 -2.88
C ASN A 138 3.76 -8.74 -2.36
N PHE A 139 3.30 -8.85 -1.12
CA PHE A 139 2.58 -7.77 -0.46
C PHE A 139 3.54 -6.71 0.07
N GLU A 140 3.21 -5.45 -0.17
CA GLU A 140 3.88 -4.30 0.44
C GLU A 140 2.83 -3.40 1.05
N LEU A 141 2.84 -3.30 2.38
CA LEU A 141 1.95 -2.39 3.11
C LEU A 141 2.69 -1.08 3.39
N PHE A 142 2.02 0.05 3.21
CA PHE A 142 2.61 1.36 3.45
C PHE A 142 1.66 2.31 4.18
N GLY A 143 2.23 3.23 4.96
CA GLY A 143 1.46 4.22 5.70
C GLY A 143 1.17 5.47 4.88
N VAL A 144 -0.03 6.02 5.05
CA VAL A 144 -0.44 7.32 4.50
C VAL A 144 -0.84 8.24 5.65
N ARG A 145 -0.25 9.43 5.71
CA ARG A 145 -0.58 10.47 6.67
C ARG A 145 -1.91 11.13 6.30
N ASP A 146 -2.98 10.45 6.68
CA ASP A 146 -4.34 10.98 6.64
C ASP A 146 -5.04 10.58 7.96
N LYS A 147 -5.78 11.53 8.53
CA LYS A 147 -6.59 11.35 9.76
C LYS A 147 -7.88 10.58 9.50
N SER A 148 -8.30 10.43 8.24
CA SER A 148 -9.47 9.64 7.88
C SER A 148 -9.24 8.16 8.16
N ILE A 149 -10.30 7.46 8.58
CA ILE A 149 -10.29 6.00 8.73
C ILE A 149 -10.39 5.40 7.34
N ASN A 150 -9.26 4.88 6.83
CA ASN A 150 -9.21 4.21 5.53
C ASN A 150 -8.03 3.23 5.39
N ALA A 151 -8.22 2.26 4.52
CA ALA A 151 -7.18 1.43 3.91
C ALA A 151 -7.62 1.13 2.47
N PHE A 152 -6.68 0.80 1.59
CA PHE A 152 -7.02 0.46 0.21
C PHE A 152 -5.97 -0.44 -0.42
N ALA A 153 -6.42 -1.39 -1.23
CA ALA A 153 -5.57 -2.18 -2.11
C ALA A 153 -5.31 -1.48 -3.46
N LEU A 154 -4.10 -1.66 -3.98
CA LEU A 154 -3.68 -1.30 -5.34
C LEU A 154 -3.25 -2.57 -6.10
N PRO A 155 -3.25 -2.53 -7.45
CA PRO A 155 -2.76 -3.62 -8.27
C PRO A 155 -1.37 -4.10 -7.85
N GLY A 156 -1.14 -5.42 -7.84
CA GLY A 156 0.20 -5.97 -7.61
C GLY A 156 0.63 -6.10 -6.14
N GLY A 157 -0.33 -6.08 -5.22
CA GLY A 157 -0.11 -6.39 -3.81
C GLY A 157 0.28 -5.21 -2.92
N PHE A 158 0.11 -3.98 -3.38
CA PHE A 158 0.35 -2.81 -2.52
C PHE A 158 -0.91 -2.47 -1.74
N ILE A 159 -0.77 -2.22 -0.44
CA ILE A 159 -1.88 -1.84 0.42
C ILE A 159 -1.51 -0.56 1.17
N GLY A 160 -2.29 0.50 0.95
CA GLY A 160 -2.15 1.77 1.66
C GLY A 160 -2.98 1.77 2.94
N VAL A 161 -2.40 2.25 4.03
CA VAL A 161 -3.04 2.27 5.36
C VAL A 161 -3.00 3.68 5.91
N HIS A 162 -4.16 4.30 6.14
CA HIS A 162 -4.19 5.65 6.70
C HIS A 162 -3.82 5.63 8.18
N THR A 163 -3.05 6.61 8.64
CA THR A 163 -2.76 6.77 10.08
C THR A 163 -4.04 6.88 10.92
N GLY A 164 -5.12 7.44 10.37
CA GLY A 164 -6.42 7.53 11.04
C GLY A 164 -6.99 6.17 11.41
N LEU A 165 -6.83 5.16 10.55
CA LEU A 165 -7.25 3.79 10.85
C LEU A 165 -6.51 3.24 12.08
N ILE A 166 -5.17 3.38 12.13
CA ILE A 166 -4.35 2.91 13.26
C ILE A 166 -4.78 3.59 14.56
N VAL A 167 -4.99 4.91 14.54
CA VAL A 167 -5.36 5.70 15.70
C VAL A 167 -6.75 5.33 16.23
N SER A 168 -7.68 5.02 15.32
CA SER A 168 -9.08 4.70 15.63
C SER A 168 -9.32 3.25 16.06
N ALA A 169 -8.53 2.29 15.57
CA ALA A 169 -8.65 0.88 15.97
C ALA A 169 -8.42 0.72 17.49
N GLU A 170 -9.29 0.00 18.19
CA GLU A 170 -9.12 -0.22 19.64
C GLU A 170 -8.22 -1.40 19.97
N THR A 171 -8.19 -2.40 19.09
CA THR A 171 -7.33 -3.58 19.21
C THR A 171 -6.54 -3.82 17.93
N GLU A 172 -5.44 -4.55 18.04
CA GLU A 172 -4.66 -5.02 16.90
C GLU A 172 -5.48 -5.97 16.02
N SER A 173 -6.44 -6.72 16.59
CA SER A 173 -7.36 -7.56 15.84
C SER A 173 -8.33 -6.76 14.95
N GLU A 174 -8.78 -5.57 15.40
CA GLU A 174 -9.54 -4.65 14.53
C GLU A 174 -8.69 -4.14 13.36
N LEU A 175 -7.40 -3.85 13.60
CA LEU A 175 -6.50 -3.48 12.50
C LEU A 175 -6.27 -4.66 11.55
N ALA A 176 -5.96 -5.83 12.11
CA ALA A 176 -5.72 -7.05 11.34
C ALA A 176 -6.94 -7.46 10.50
N SER A 177 -8.17 -7.18 10.97
CA SER A 177 -9.38 -7.50 10.23
C SER A 177 -9.50 -6.66 8.95
N VAL A 178 -9.17 -5.37 9.03
CA VAL A 178 -9.11 -4.48 7.85
C VAL A 178 -7.98 -4.92 6.91
N LEU A 179 -6.80 -5.25 7.44
CA LEU A 179 -5.71 -5.72 6.59
C LEU A 179 -6.03 -7.06 5.92
N GLY A 180 -6.68 -7.98 6.63
CA GLY A 180 -7.18 -9.24 6.07
C GLY A 180 -8.20 -9.00 4.95
N HIS A 181 -9.11 -8.04 5.13
CA HIS A 181 -10.07 -7.60 4.11
C HIS A 181 -9.38 -7.07 2.85
N GLU A 182 -8.41 -6.16 3.00
CA GLU A 182 -7.64 -5.63 1.87
C GLU A 182 -6.81 -6.72 1.16
N ILE A 183 -6.20 -7.64 1.92
CA ILE A 183 -5.54 -8.82 1.35
C ILE A 183 -6.54 -9.65 0.55
N GLY A 184 -7.76 -9.84 1.07
CA GLY A 184 -8.87 -10.49 0.35
C GLY A 184 -9.18 -9.80 -0.99
N HIS A 185 -9.22 -8.47 -1.05
CA HIS A 185 -9.40 -7.76 -2.32
C HIS A 185 -8.32 -8.09 -3.36
N VAL A 186 -7.06 -8.17 -2.92
CA VAL A 186 -5.92 -8.49 -3.78
C VAL A 186 -5.96 -9.96 -4.23
N THR A 187 -6.12 -10.90 -3.30
CA THR A 187 -6.07 -12.34 -3.61
C THR A 187 -7.23 -12.77 -4.49
N GLN A 188 -8.40 -12.16 -4.28
CA GLN A 188 -9.57 -12.38 -5.11
C GLN A 188 -9.57 -11.53 -6.39
N LYS A 189 -8.48 -10.81 -6.67
CA LYS A 189 -8.28 -10.02 -7.89
C LYS A 189 -9.44 -9.07 -8.20
N HIS A 190 -10.05 -8.45 -7.18
CA HIS A 190 -11.25 -7.63 -7.36
C HIS A 190 -11.02 -6.46 -8.34
N ILE A 191 -9.85 -5.82 -8.27
CA ILE A 191 -9.49 -4.76 -9.23
C ILE A 191 -9.37 -5.32 -10.65
N ALA A 192 -8.65 -6.43 -10.84
CA ALA A 192 -8.52 -7.02 -12.18
C ALA A 192 -9.87 -7.52 -12.73
N ARG A 193 -10.78 -8.06 -11.90
CA ARG A 193 -12.12 -8.49 -12.31
C ARG A 193 -13.03 -7.31 -12.67
N MET A 194 -12.94 -6.21 -11.93
CA MET A 194 -13.70 -4.98 -12.20
C MET A 194 -13.39 -4.40 -13.59
N TYR A 195 -12.15 -4.57 -14.07
CA TYR A 195 -11.69 -3.98 -15.31
C TYR A 195 -11.40 -4.99 -16.44
N GLY A 196 -11.32 -6.29 -16.13
CA GLY A 196 -10.99 -7.35 -17.08
C GLY A 196 -12.03 -7.52 -18.18
N GLN A 197 -13.31 -7.24 -17.91
CA GLN A 197 -14.38 -7.31 -18.91
C GLN A 197 -14.26 -6.26 -20.04
N GLN A 198 -13.33 -5.29 -19.91
CA GLN A 198 -13.13 -4.20 -20.88
C GLN A 198 -11.70 -4.16 -21.49
N GLY A 199 -10.82 -5.11 -21.13
CA GLY A 199 -9.45 -5.22 -21.64
C GLY A 199 -8.44 -4.25 -20.98
N THR A 200 -7.19 -4.28 -21.48
CA THR A 200 -6.04 -3.53 -20.94
C THR A 200 -6.23 -2.02 -20.91
N ASN A 201 -7.05 -1.47 -21.81
CA ASN A 201 -7.33 -0.03 -21.91
C ASN A 201 -8.03 0.51 -20.65
N SER A 202 -8.88 -0.27 -20.00
CA SER A 202 -9.60 0.19 -18.81
C SER A 202 -8.72 0.21 -17.55
N MET A 203 -7.64 -0.59 -17.53
CA MET A 203 -6.62 -0.52 -16.48
C MET A 203 -5.69 0.69 -16.62
N ILE A 204 -5.38 1.08 -17.86
CA ILE A 204 -4.69 2.35 -18.14
C ILE A 204 -5.57 3.53 -17.71
N ALA A 205 -6.88 3.45 -17.93
CA ALA A 205 -7.82 4.45 -17.43
C ALA A 205 -7.85 4.53 -15.90
N LEU A 206 -7.91 3.40 -15.17
CA LEU A 206 -7.80 3.38 -13.71
C LEU A 206 -6.48 4.02 -13.24
N ALA A 207 -5.36 3.65 -13.86
CA ALA A 207 -4.05 4.21 -13.54
C ALA A 207 -4.06 5.74 -13.71
N SER A 208 -4.64 6.23 -14.81
CA SER A 208 -4.76 7.66 -15.11
C SER A 208 -5.63 8.39 -14.07
N ILE A 209 -6.71 7.75 -13.61
CA ILE A 209 -7.58 8.28 -12.56
C ILE A 209 -6.85 8.37 -11.22
N ILE A 210 -6.17 7.30 -10.79
CA ILE A 210 -5.41 7.28 -9.54
C ILE A 210 -4.30 8.34 -9.58
N LEU A 211 -3.58 8.43 -10.69
CA LEU A 211 -2.54 9.44 -10.90
C LEU A 211 -3.11 10.86 -10.89
N ALA A 212 -4.28 11.08 -11.48
CA ALA A 212 -4.96 12.37 -11.44
C ALA A 212 -5.39 12.73 -10.01
N ALA A 213 -5.88 11.77 -9.22
CA ALA A 213 -6.23 12.00 -7.81
C ALA A 213 -5.01 12.41 -6.97
N VAL A 214 -3.87 11.74 -7.16
CA VAL A 214 -2.59 12.10 -6.52
C VAL A 214 -2.05 13.45 -7.04
N ALA A 215 -2.26 13.79 -8.31
CA ALA A 215 -1.85 15.11 -8.82
C ALA A 215 -2.71 16.25 -8.23
N VAL A 216 -3.98 15.97 -7.94
CA VAL A 216 -4.93 16.91 -7.36
C VAL A 216 -4.65 17.17 -5.88
N SER A 217 -4.22 16.16 -5.10
CA SER A 217 -3.78 16.36 -3.70
C SER A 217 -2.61 17.36 -3.61
N ARG A 218 -1.79 17.45 -4.65
CA ARG A 218 -0.65 18.39 -4.74
C ARG A 218 -1.05 19.84 -5.07
N ASN A 219 -2.28 20.12 -5.49
CA ASN A 219 -2.73 21.47 -5.83
C ASN A 219 -4.20 21.72 -5.42
N PRO A 220 -4.43 22.40 -4.28
CA PRO A 220 -5.78 22.69 -3.77
C PRO A 220 -6.71 23.39 -4.77
N ASN A 221 -6.14 24.20 -5.67
CA ASN A 221 -6.90 24.93 -6.68
C ASN A 221 -7.36 24.04 -7.85
N ALA A 222 -6.68 22.91 -8.09
CA ALA A 222 -7.10 21.91 -9.08
C ALA A 222 -8.25 21.04 -8.55
N ALA A 223 -8.27 20.76 -7.24
CA ALA A 223 -9.35 20.03 -6.58
C ALA A 223 -10.71 20.74 -6.70
N GLN A 224 -10.69 22.07 -6.61
CA GLN A 224 -11.89 22.89 -6.70
C GLN A 224 -12.54 22.87 -8.09
N GLY A 225 -11.75 22.68 -9.17
CA GLY A 225 -12.27 22.54 -10.53
C GLY A 225 -12.95 21.20 -10.82
N LEU A 226 -12.50 20.11 -10.18
CA LEU A 226 -13.06 18.76 -10.34
C LEU A 226 -14.27 18.50 -9.44
N ALA A 227 -14.31 19.13 -8.26
CA ALA A 227 -15.41 19.01 -7.32
C ALA A 227 -16.71 19.67 -7.82
N VAL A 228 -16.61 20.78 -8.56
CA VAL A 228 -17.77 21.55 -9.07
C VAL A 228 -18.50 20.83 -10.22
N GLY A 229 -17.84 19.91 -10.93
CA GLY A 229 -18.40 19.24 -12.11
C GLY A 229 -19.01 17.85 -11.87
N GLY A 230 -19.12 17.37 -10.63
CA GLY A 230 -19.59 15.99 -10.34
C GLY A 230 -18.62 14.87 -10.78
N GLN A 231 -17.51 15.21 -11.43
CA GLN A 231 -16.50 14.27 -11.91
C GLN A 231 -15.78 13.54 -10.78
N ALA A 232 -15.58 14.21 -9.63
CA ALA A 232 -15.04 13.57 -8.43
C ALA A 232 -15.95 12.44 -7.91
N LEU A 233 -17.28 12.63 -7.93
CA LEU A 233 -18.25 11.60 -7.52
C LEU A 233 -18.28 10.44 -8.52
N ALA A 234 -18.14 10.71 -9.82
CA ALA A 234 -18.05 9.67 -10.84
C ALA A 234 -16.80 8.80 -10.68
N ILE A 235 -15.63 9.43 -10.47
CA ILE A 235 -14.37 8.74 -10.15
C ILE A 235 -14.52 7.92 -8.87
N GLN A 236 -15.11 8.50 -7.84
CA GLN A 236 -15.32 7.82 -6.56
C GLN A 236 -16.22 6.59 -6.70
N ASN A 237 -17.31 6.69 -7.46
CA ASN A 237 -18.21 5.56 -7.73
C ASN A 237 -17.52 4.48 -8.58
N GLN A 238 -16.62 4.86 -9.49
CA GLN A 238 -15.83 3.91 -10.27
C GLN A 238 -14.79 3.16 -9.43
N LEU A 239 -14.33 3.75 -8.32
CA LEU A 239 -13.36 3.14 -7.40
C LEU A 239 -14.03 2.31 -6.29
N SER A 240 -15.36 2.34 -6.16
CA SER A 240 -16.09 1.58 -5.16
C SER A 240 -16.28 0.12 -5.59
N TYR A 241 -16.03 -0.82 -4.69
CA TYR A 241 -16.25 -2.24 -4.96
C TYR A 241 -17.74 -2.60 -4.97
N SER A 242 -18.09 -3.63 -5.75
CA SER A 242 -19.45 -4.16 -5.77
C SER A 242 -19.81 -4.83 -4.44
N ARG A 243 -21.11 -4.91 -4.12
CA ARG A 243 -21.58 -5.58 -2.89
C ARG A 243 -21.17 -7.05 -2.81
N ASP A 244 -21.06 -7.73 -3.96
CA ASP A 244 -20.59 -9.11 -4.01
C ASP A 244 -19.09 -9.21 -3.71
N ALA A 245 -18.27 -8.30 -4.27
CA ALA A 245 -16.84 -8.22 -3.98
C ALA A 245 -16.58 -7.94 -2.50
N GLU A 246 -17.35 -7.04 -1.89
CA GLU A 246 -17.26 -6.76 -0.45
C GLU A 246 -17.60 -7.98 0.41
N ARG A 247 -18.70 -8.69 0.09
CA ARG A 247 -19.06 -9.94 0.80
C ARG A 247 -18.01 -11.04 0.62
N GLU A 248 -17.38 -11.11 -0.55
CA GLU A 248 -16.28 -12.06 -0.80
C GLU A 248 -15.03 -11.69 0.01
N ALA A 249 -14.63 -10.41 -0.01
CA ALA A 249 -13.49 -9.90 0.76
C ALA A 249 -13.70 -10.05 2.27
N ASP A 250 -14.90 -9.81 2.80
CA ASP A 250 -15.22 -10.03 4.22
C ASP A 250 -14.97 -11.50 4.61
N ARG A 251 -15.47 -12.44 3.81
CA ARG A 251 -15.36 -13.88 4.10
C ARG A 251 -13.91 -14.36 4.05
N VAL A 252 -13.17 -13.97 3.02
CA VAL A 252 -11.75 -14.32 2.86
C VAL A 252 -10.92 -13.64 3.93
N GLY A 253 -11.16 -12.35 4.18
CA GLY A 253 -10.50 -11.57 5.24
C GLY A 253 -10.75 -12.15 6.63
N PHE A 254 -11.96 -12.64 6.90
CA PHE A 254 -12.30 -13.32 8.14
C PHE A 254 -11.48 -14.62 8.32
N GLN A 255 -11.35 -15.42 7.26
CA GLN A 255 -10.53 -16.64 7.29
C GLN A 255 -9.05 -16.30 7.49
N ILE A 256 -8.54 -15.24 6.84
CA ILE A 256 -7.16 -14.77 6.99
C ILE A 256 -6.91 -14.31 8.43
N LEU A 257 -7.84 -13.53 9.01
CA LEU A 257 -7.79 -13.07 10.39
C LEU A 257 -7.73 -14.25 11.36
N GLN A 258 -8.61 -15.24 11.17
CA GLN A 258 -8.65 -16.46 11.96
C GLN A 258 -7.35 -17.27 11.84
N ALA A 259 -6.85 -17.47 10.61
CA ALA A 259 -5.61 -18.18 10.35
C ALA A 259 -4.40 -17.49 10.99
N GLY A 260 -4.40 -16.16 11.02
CA GLY A 260 -3.39 -15.35 11.69
C GLY A 260 -3.41 -15.43 13.23
N GLY A 261 -4.39 -16.11 13.82
CA GLY A 261 -4.52 -16.25 15.27
C GLY A 261 -4.93 -14.95 15.98
N PHE A 262 -5.57 -14.02 15.26
CA PHE A 262 -6.18 -12.83 15.86
C PHE A 262 -7.59 -13.12 16.37
N ASP A 263 -8.11 -12.22 17.21
CA ASP A 263 -9.50 -12.32 17.66
C ASP A 263 -10.45 -11.97 16.50
N VAL A 264 -11.21 -12.98 16.06
CA VAL A 264 -12.18 -12.84 14.96
C VAL A 264 -13.33 -11.87 15.29
N GLN A 265 -13.57 -11.53 16.56
CA GLN A 265 -14.49 -10.46 16.95
C GLN A 265 -14.02 -9.08 16.46
N GLY A 266 -12.71 -8.91 16.18
CA GLY A 266 -12.17 -7.65 15.69
C GLY A 266 -12.78 -7.18 14.37
N MET A 267 -13.33 -8.07 13.55
CA MET A 267 -14.00 -7.69 12.30
C MET A 267 -15.38 -7.05 12.53
N PRO A 268 -16.36 -7.72 13.18
CA PRO A 268 -17.65 -7.10 13.47
C PRO A 268 -17.52 -5.87 14.40
N ASP A 269 -16.60 -5.87 15.36
CA ASP A 269 -16.37 -4.72 16.24
C ASP A 269 -15.90 -3.49 15.44
N PHE A 270 -14.97 -3.69 14.50
CA PHE A 270 -14.53 -2.61 13.62
C PHE A 270 -15.64 -2.09 12.71
N PHE A 271 -16.47 -2.97 12.13
CA PHE A 271 -17.61 -2.54 11.32
C PHE A 271 -18.61 -1.70 12.12
N GLN A 272 -18.96 -2.13 13.34
CA GLN A 272 -19.83 -1.34 14.22
C GLN A 272 -19.20 0.01 14.57
N ARG A 273 -17.88 0.05 14.80
CA ARG A 273 -17.15 1.30 15.05
C ARG A 273 -17.28 2.25 13.87
N MET A 274 -17.11 1.77 12.64
CA MET A 274 -17.32 2.60 11.46
C MET A 274 -18.77 3.04 11.31
N GLN A 275 -19.75 2.16 11.57
CA GLN A 275 -21.16 2.53 11.55
C GLN A 275 -21.45 3.67 12.53
N ARG A 276 -20.92 3.61 13.76
CA ARG A 276 -21.04 4.69 14.75
C ARG A 276 -20.33 5.96 14.30
N ALA A 277 -19.12 5.86 13.73
CA ALA A 277 -18.40 7.01 13.20
C ALA A 277 -19.18 7.71 12.07
N ASN A 278 -19.85 6.95 11.19
CA ASN A 278 -20.73 7.48 10.15
C ASN A 278 -21.92 8.27 10.73
N SER A 279 -22.48 7.81 11.86
CA SER A 279 -23.66 8.43 12.47
C SER A 279 -23.35 9.70 13.27
N ILE A 280 -22.11 9.85 13.76
CA ILE A 280 -21.71 10.95 14.65
C ILE A 280 -21.03 12.11 13.89
N MET A 281 -20.44 11.85 12.72
CA MET A 281 -19.71 12.87 11.96
C MET A 281 -20.65 13.75 11.12
N GLU A 282 -20.91 14.98 11.59
CA GLU A 282 -21.48 16.08 10.80
C GLU A 282 -20.61 16.44 9.57
N SER A 283 -19.34 16.04 9.58
CA SER A 283 -18.30 16.38 8.59
C SER A 283 -18.11 15.35 7.44
N GLY A 284 -19.01 14.38 7.31
CA GLY A 284 -19.06 13.46 6.16
C GLY A 284 -18.66 12.01 6.45
N VAL A 285 -19.05 11.12 5.54
CA VAL A 285 -18.84 9.66 5.63
C VAL A 285 -17.34 9.32 5.63
N PRO A 286 -16.83 8.53 6.59
CA PRO A 286 -15.49 7.94 6.60
C PRO A 286 -15.00 7.47 5.23
N GLY A 287 -13.70 7.68 4.95
CA GLY A 287 -13.06 7.28 3.70
C GLY A 287 -13.30 5.81 3.36
N TYR A 288 -13.10 4.93 4.34
CA TYR A 288 -13.32 3.50 4.17
C TYR A 288 -14.74 3.15 3.71
N VAL A 289 -15.77 3.73 4.33
CA VAL A 289 -17.18 3.41 3.97
C VAL A 289 -17.55 3.95 2.58
N ARG A 290 -16.81 4.95 2.07
CA ARG A 290 -16.99 5.47 0.72
C ARG A 290 -16.44 4.54 -0.36
N THR A 291 -15.33 3.84 -0.09
CA THR A 291 -14.73 2.86 -1.02
C THR A 291 -15.29 1.45 -0.80
N HIS A 292 -15.66 1.13 0.44
CA HIS A 292 -16.20 -0.14 0.93
C HIS A 292 -17.59 0.08 1.57
N PRO A 293 -18.69 0.08 0.78
CA PRO A 293 -20.03 0.34 1.31
C PRO A 293 -20.41 -0.68 2.40
N LEU A 294 -20.52 -0.18 3.64
CA LEU A 294 -20.87 -1.00 4.80
C LEU A 294 -22.40 -1.08 4.95
N THR A 295 -22.95 -2.28 4.85
CA THR A 295 -24.39 -2.54 5.01
C THR A 295 -24.66 -3.31 6.31
N THR A 296 -25.90 -3.22 6.82
CA THR A 296 -26.37 -4.02 7.96
C THR A 296 -26.18 -5.52 7.73
N ASP A 297 -26.37 -5.98 6.49
CA ASP A 297 -26.24 -7.39 6.13
C ASP A 297 -24.80 -7.91 6.28
N ARG A 298 -23.79 -7.08 5.96
CA ARG A 298 -22.37 -7.43 6.15
C ARG A 298 -22.02 -7.54 7.63
N ILE A 299 -22.52 -6.60 8.45
CA ILE A 299 -22.35 -6.65 9.91
C ILE A 299 -22.97 -7.92 10.46
N ALA A 300 -24.20 -8.24 10.04
CA ALA A 300 -24.90 -9.45 10.46
C ALA A 300 -24.15 -10.74 10.02
N ASP A 301 -23.68 -10.84 8.77
CA ASP A 301 -22.90 -12.00 8.30
C ASP A 301 -21.64 -12.21 9.15
N MET A 302 -20.92 -11.14 9.48
CA MET A 302 -19.71 -11.25 10.32
C MET A 302 -20.04 -11.62 11.77
N GLN A 303 -21.10 -11.04 12.35
CA GLN A 303 -21.56 -11.43 13.68
C GLN A 303 -21.97 -12.90 13.73
N ASP A 304 -22.71 -13.36 12.73
CA ASP A 304 -23.18 -14.74 12.61
C ASP A 304 -22.03 -15.74 12.52
N ARG A 305 -20.97 -15.40 11.76
CA ARG A 305 -19.75 -16.20 11.66
C ARG A 305 -19.03 -16.35 12.99
N VAL A 306 -18.93 -15.28 13.77
CA VAL A 306 -18.24 -15.36 15.06
C VAL A 306 -19.05 -16.16 16.09
N ARG A 307 -20.39 -16.12 16.06
CA ARG A 307 -21.23 -16.86 17.02
C ARG A 307 -20.94 -18.37 17.03
N GLY A 308 -20.54 -18.94 15.91
CA GLY A 308 -20.22 -20.37 15.78
C GLY A 308 -18.82 -20.77 16.27
N LEU A 309 -17.99 -19.83 16.71
CA LEU A 309 -16.60 -20.06 17.08
C LEU A 309 -16.38 -19.92 18.59
N ALA A 310 -15.43 -20.69 19.11
CA ALA A 310 -14.97 -20.51 20.49
C ALA A 310 -14.38 -19.09 20.65
N THR A 311 -14.85 -18.36 21.66
CA THR A 311 -14.34 -17.01 21.94
C THR A 311 -12.89 -17.09 22.41
N GLN A 312 -11.96 -16.64 21.57
CA GLN A 312 -10.56 -16.46 21.94
C GLN A 312 -10.24 -14.97 22.01
N LYS A 313 -10.12 -14.44 23.23
CA LYS A 313 -9.67 -13.07 23.43
C LYS A 313 -8.16 -13.00 23.22
N VAL A 314 -7.75 -12.40 22.12
CA VAL A 314 -6.34 -12.17 21.78
C VAL A 314 -5.97 -10.75 22.18
N SER A 315 -5.04 -10.61 23.13
CA SER A 315 -4.52 -9.31 23.55
C SER A 315 -3.71 -8.67 22.42
N SER A 316 -3.84 -7.36 22.26
CA SER A 316 -3.03 -6.61 21.28
C SER A 316 -1.56 -6.56 21.69
N SER A 317 -0.66 -6.57 20.71
CA SER A 317 0.77 -6.43 20.93
C SER A 317 1.12 -5.07 21.56
N ILE A 318 2.25 -5.00 22.26
CA ILE A 318 2.79 -3.71 22.71
C ILE A 318 3.11 -2.80 21.53
N GLU A 319 3.56 -3.37 20.40
CA GLU A 319 3.88 -2.65 19.18
C GLU A 319 2.69 -1.89 18.63
N PHE A 320 1.49 -2.47 18.68
CA PHE A 320 0.27 -1.80 18.26
C PHE A 320 0.06 -0.47 18.99
N TYR A 321 0.18 -0.47 20.32
CA TYR A 321 -0.01 0.75 21.12
C TYR A 321 1.10 1.79 20.88
N LEU A 322 2.34 1.34 20.65
CA LEU A 322 3.46 2.23 20.33
C LEU A 322 3.29 2.84 18.94
N LEU A 323 2.82 2.05 17.97
CA LEU A 323 2.50 2.51 16.63
C LEU A 323 1.36 3.53 16.63
N LYS A 324 0.35 3.38 17.48
CA LYS A 324 -0.71 4.39 17.65
C LYS A 324 -0.15 5.76 18.05
N ALA A 325 0.79 5.78 19.00
CA ALA A 325 1.47 7.00 19.38
C ALA A 325 2.33 7.58 18.23
N ARG A 326 3.06 6.73 17.48
CA ARG A 326 3.76 7.17 16.26
C ARG A 326 2.81 7.76 15.23
N ALA A 327 1.69 7.10 14.95
CA ALA A 327 0.67 7.53 13.98
C ALA A 327 0.09 8.91 14.34
N ARG A 328 -0.26 9.13 15.62
CA ARG A 328 -0.76 10.43 16.11
C ARG A 328 0.28 11.54 15.97
N LEU A 329 1.55 11.26 16.25
CA LEU A 329 2.62 12.23 16.00
C LEU A 329 2.79 12.52 14.51
N THR A 330 2.76 11.50 13.65
CA THR A 330 2.83 11.66 12.18
C THR A 330 1.70 12.53 11.64
N GLN A 331 0.49 12.43 12.19
CA GLN A 331 -0.65 13.30 11.85
C GLN A 331 -0.48 14.77 12.27
N THR A 332 0.51 15.06 13.11
CA THR A 332 0.74 16.40 13.68
C THR A 332 1.80 17.14 12.86
N THR A 333 1.35 17.85 11.82
CA THR A 333 2.22 18.52 10.84
C THR A 333 2.75 19.89 11.29
N SER A 334 2.15 20.50 12.32
CA SER A 334 2.54 21.80 12.86
C SER A 334 2.88 21.69 14.35
N SER A 335 3.96 22.36 14.75
CA SER A 335 4.36 22.47 16.16
C SER A 335 3.34 23.19 17.03
N SER A 336 2.44 24.00 16.45
CA SER A 336 1.33 24.65 17.14
C SER A 336 0.38 23.65 17.84
N ASN A 337 0.33 22.41 17.35
CA ASN A 337 -0.57 21.37 17.85
C ASN A 337 0.11 20.46 18.90
N TYR A 338 1.40 20.67 19.20
CA TYR A 338 2.11 19.90 20.23
C TYR A 338 1.50 20.01 21.63
N PRO A 339 0.97 21.16 22.09
CA PRO A 339 0.31 21.25 23.39
C PRO A 339 -0.91 20.33 23.51
N GLU A 340 -1.77 20.29 22.48
CA GLU A 340 -2.94 19.41 22.44
C GLU A 340 -2.51 17.93 22.45
N LEU A 341 -1.53 17.58 21.62
CA LEU A 341 -1.00 16.22 21.57
C LEU A 341 -0.36 15.79 22.90
N LYS A 342 0.35 16.70 23.56
CA LYS A 342 0.92 16.48 24.90
C LYS A 342 -0.19 16.21 25.91
N GLN A 343 -1.23 17.05 25.95
CA GLN A 343 -2.38 16.89 26.85
C GLN A 343 -3.09 15.55 26.60
N TYR A 344 -3.22 15.14 25.34
CA TYR A 344 -3.77 13.84 24.99
C TYR A 344 -2.95 12.70 25.61
N TYR A 345 -1.64 12.67 25.42
CA TYR A 345 -0.80 11.61 25.99
C TYR A 345 -0.75 11.63 27.52
N GLU A 346 -0.74 12.80 28.15
CA GLU A 346 -0.87 12.92 29.60
C GLU A 346 -2.22 12.39 30.11
N SER A 347 -3.30 12.55 29.34
CA SER A 347 -4.59 11.98 29.69
C SER A 347 -4.58 10.45 29.67
N LEU A 348 -3.83 9.83 28.76
CA LEU A 348 -3.65 8.38 28.70
C LEU A 348 -2.85 7.85 29.90
N LEU A 349 -1.84 8.59 30.36
CA LEU A 349 -1.07 8.24 31.56
C LEU A 349 -1.92 8.19 32.84
N ARG A 350 -3.07 8.88 32.87
CA ARG A 350 -3.99 8.89 34.02
C ARG A 350 -4.98 7.72 34.00
N LYS A 351 -5.02 6.93 32.93
CA LYS A 351 -5.90 5.76 32.82
C LYS A 351 -5.33 4.60 33.65
N GLN A 352 -6.21 3.76 34.20
CA GLN A 352 -5.81 2.55 34.93
C GLN A 352 -5.21 1.47 34.02
N ASP A 353 -5.57 1.48 32.74
CA ASP A 353 -5.09 0.54 31.72
C ASP A 353 -3.59 0.77 31.41
N LEU A 354 -2.76 -0.25 31.66
CA LEU A 354 -1.32 -0.22 31.39
C LEU A 354 -0.98 0.00 29.91
N ALA A 355 -1.78 -0.52 28.98
CA ALA A 355 -1.55 -0.33 27.55
C ALA A 355 -1.79 1.13 27.15
N LYS A 356 -2.79 1.79 27.75
CA LYS A 356 -3.01 3.24 27.57
C LYS A 356 -1.88 4.05 28.19
N GLN A 357 -1.43 3.68 29.38
CA GLN A 357 -0.25 4.33 29.98
C GLN A 357 0.99 4.15 29.11
N LEU A 358 1.18 2.99 28.48
CA LEU A 358 2.28 2.75 27.55
C LEU A 358 2.19 3.65 26.31
N GLU A 359 1.02 3.70 25.65
CA GLU A 359 0.75 4.62 24.53
C GLU A 359 1.05 6.07 24.91
N GLY A 360 0.59 6.52 26.09
CA GLY A 360 0.84 7.87 26.59
C GLY A 360 2.31 8.16 26.90
N SER A 361 2.98 7.25 27.62
CA SER A 361 4.39 7.42 27.98
C SER A 361 5.28 7.47 26.75
N TYR A 362 5.05 6.56 25.80
CA TYR A 362 5.84 6.53 24.58
C TYR A 362 5.53 7.72 23.66
N GLY A 363 4.27 8.12 23.55
CA GLY A 363 3.89 9.33 22.83
C GLY A 363 4.57 10.60 23.37
N LEU A 364 4.69 10.73 24.70
CA LEU A 364 5.45 11.80 25.32
C LEU A 364 6.96 11.70 25.04
N ALA A 365 7.52 10.50 24.97
CA ALA A 365 8.92 10.31 24.58
C ALA A 365 9.18 10.82 23.17
N LEU A 366 8.35 10.39 22.20
CA LEU A 366 8.45 10.82 20.80
C LEU A 366 8.27 12.33 20.66
N LEU A 367 7.27 12.90 21.35
CA LEU A 367 6.98 14.32 21.31
C LEU A 367 8.10 15.16 21.94
N SER A 368 8.68 14.72 23.05
CA SER A 368 9.84 15.36 23.66
C SER A 368 11.07 15.27 22.76
N PHE A 369 11.31 14.11 22.14
CA PHE A 369 12.40 13.93 21.19
C PHE A 369 12.24 14.86 19.97
N LYS A 370 11.03 14.98 19.43
CA LYS A 370 10.72 15.89 18.32
C LYS A 370 10.94 17.37 18.68
N GLN A 371 10.79 17.73 19.96
CA GLN A 371 11.09 19.06 20.51
C GLN A 371 12.55 19.23 20.92
N GLN A 372 13.43 18.26 20.65
CA GLN A 372 14.84 18.24 21.06
C GLN A 372 15.05 18.24 22.58
N LYS A 373 14.03 17.85 23.35
CA LYS A 373 14.09 17.68 24.82
C LYS A 373 14.57 16.28 25.13
N ASN A 374 15.85 16.02 24.85
CA ASN A 374 16.43 14.67 24.88
C ASN A 374 16.38 14.01 26.27
N ILE A 375 16.54 14.79 27.35
CA ILE A 375 16.45 14.28 28.73
C ILE A 375 15.02 13.81 29.05
N ASP A 376 14.02 14.63 28.70
CA ASP A 376 12.61 14.26 28.88
C ASP A 376 12.26 13.02 28.05
N ALA A 377 12.73 12.96 26.80
CA ALA A 377 12.55 11.80 25.93
C ALA A 377 13.14 10.53 26.56
N GLU A 378 14.34 10.59 27.10
CA GLU A 378 15.01 9.48 27.78
C GLU A 378 14.21 9.00 29.01
N ASN A 379 13.73 9.93 29.83
CA ASN A 379 12.91 9.63 31.00
C ASN A 379 11.59 8.93 30.63
N TYR A 380 10.90 9.42 29.60
CA TYR A 380 9.65 8.82 29.13
C TYR A 380 9.87 7.47 28.41
N LEU A 381 10.98 7.28 27.70
CA LEU A 381 11.37 5.97 27.18
C LEU A 381 11.63 4.98 28.31
N GLN A 382 12.33 5.39 29.37
CA GLN A 382 12.59 4.53 30.51
C GLN A 382 11.29 4.15 31.23
N LYS A 383 10.36 5.10 31.39
CA LYS A 383 9.02 4.81 31.91
C LYS A 383 8.27 3.80 31.04
N SER A 384 8.38 3.92 29.71
CA SER A 384 7.77 2.98 28.77
C SER A 384 8.37 1.57 28.90
N ARG A 385 9.69 1.44 29.08
CA ARG A 385 10.35 0.15 29.38
C ARG A 385 9.81 -0.49 30.66
N ASN A 386 9.67 0.29 31.72
CA ASN A 386 9.15 -0.22 33.00
C ASN A 386 7.71 -0.72 32.86
N LEU A 387 6.88 -0.03 32.08
CA LEU A 387 5.51 -0.49 31.77
C LEU A 387 5.51 -1.79 30.97
N ILE A 388 6.35 -1.91 29.94
CA ILE A 388 6.49 -3.16 29.16
C ILE A 388 6.93 -4.32 30.08
N GLN A 389 7.88 -4.08 30.98
CA GLN A 389 8.32 -5.09 31.95
C GLN A 389 7.19 -5.53 32.88
N ALA A 390 6.36 -4.60 33.37
CA ALA A 390 5.19 -4.91 34.18
C ALA A 390 4.14 -5.73 33.41
N MET A 391 3.97 -5.48 32.11
CA MET A 391 3.09 -6.25 31.22
C MET A 391 3.67 -7.63 30.85
N SER A 392 5.01 -7.78 30.86
CA SER A 392 5.74 -8.99 30.41
C SER A 392 6.20 -9.90 31.56
N GLY A 393 5.43 -9.96 32.65
CA GLY A 393 5.70 -10.83 33.80
C GLY A 393 5.74 -12.33 33.46
N ASN A 394 6.17 -13.17 34.42
CA ASN A 394 6.33 -14.61 34.19
C ASN A 394 5.03 -15.25 33.66
N GLY A 395 5.14 -15.96 32.52
CA GLY A 395 4.01 -16.59 31.83
C GLY A 395 3.23 -15.68 30.87
N SER A 396 3.59 -14.40 30.75
CA SER A 396 2.96 -13.48 29.79
C SER A 396 3.39 -13.80 28.35
N PRO A 397 2.46 -13.85 27.38
CA PRO A 397 2.79 -13.98 25.95
C PRO A 397 3.36 -12.68 25.36
N ILE A 398 3.42 -11.59 26.13
CA ILE A 398 3.86 -10.28 25.67
C ILE A 398 5.40 -10.27 25.49
N GLN A 399 5.84 -9.88 24.30
CA GLN A 399 7.26 -9.77 23.97
C GLN A 399 7.90 -8.61 24.74
N ARG A 400 9.10 -8.85 25.28
CA ARG A 400 9.87 -7.84 26.03
C ARG A 400 10.52 -6.78 25.15
N TRP A 401 10.79 -7.11 23.89
CA TRP A 401 11.49 -6.24 22.95
C TRP A 401 10.50 -5.60 22.01
N SER A 402 10.63 -4.29 21.83
CA SER A 402 9.81 -3.51 20.92
C SER A 402 10.69 -2.84 19.87
N LEU A 403 10.46 -3.12 18.59
CA LEU A 403 11.10 -2.41 17.49
C LEU A 403 10.85 -0.90 17.58
N SER A 404 9.62 -0.47 17.89
CA SER A 404 9.27 0.95 18.02
C SER A 404 10.09 1.66 19.10
N LEU A 405 10.13 1.07 20.30
CA LEU A 405 10.82 1.60 21.46
C LEU A 405 12.34 1.62 21.26
N GLU A 406 12.89 0.50 20.78
CA GLU A 406 14.33 0.32 20.62
C GLU A 406 14.87 1.20 19.49
N SER A 407 14.15 1.35 18.38
CA SER A 407 14.53 2.28 17.31
C SER A 407 14.56 3.73 17.81
N THR A 408 13.55 4.16 18.59
CA THR A 408 13.57 5.52 19.19
C THR A 408 14.72 5.69 20.18
N ALA A 409 15.05 4.65 20.95
CA ALA A 409 16.19 4.70 21.87
C ALA A 409 17.51 4.88 21.13
N ILE A 410 17.70 4.18 20.00
CA ILE A 410 18.88 4.31 19.15
C ILE A 410 18.93 5.69 18.48
N GLU A 411 17.81 6.20 17.98
CA GLU A 411 17.72 7.56 17.44
C GLU A 411 18.13 8.60 18.49
N LEU A 412 17.72 8.42 19.75
CA LEU A 412 18.12 9.29 20.86
C LEU A 412 19.62 9.16 21.18
N MET A 413 20.19 7.95 21.13
CA MET A 413 21.64 7.76 21.24
C MET A 413 22.39 8.51 20.14
N TYR A 414 21.92 8.42 18.89
CA TYR A 414 22.53 9.12 17.76
C TYR A 414 22.43 10.64 17.89
N ALA A 415 21.31 11.16 18.40
CA ALA A 415 21.17 12.58 18.74
C ALA A 415 22.16 13.04 19.84
N LYS A 416 22.64 12.12 20.67
CA LYS A 416 23.70 12.33 21.69
C LYS A 416 25.10 11.95 21.18
N SER A 417 25.27 11.73 19.87
CA SER A 417 26.51 11.26 19.22
C SER A 417 27.04 9.91 19.72
N GLN A 418 26.18 9.08 20.33
CA GLN A 418 26.53 7.75 20.85
C GLN A 418 26.37 6.67 19.77
N TYR A 419 27.02 6.84 18.62
CA TYR A 419 26.83 5.98 17.45
C TYR A 419 27.29 4.54 17.68
N GLU A 420 28.44 4.33 18.31
CA GLU A 420 28.97 2.99 18.60
C GLU A 420 28.05 2.17 19.52
N GLN A 421 27.45 2.83 20.52
CA GLN A 421 26.50 2.18 21.43
C GLN A 421 25.24 1.75 20.66
N GLY A 422 24.71 2.62 19.80
CA GLY A 422 23.57 2.27 18.96
C GLY A 422 23.87 1.14 17.98
N ILE A 423 25.05 1.11 17.34
CA ILE A 423 25.47 -0.01 16.48
C ILE A 423 25.52 -1.33 17.26
N LYS A 424 26.10 -1.32 18.47
CA LYS A 424 26.15 -2.50 19.35
C LYS A 424 24.76 -2.97 19.74
N GLN A 425 23.83 -2.06 20.04
CA GLN A 425 22.45 -2.39 20.36
C GLN A 425 21.72 -2.99 19.14
N ILE A 426 21.91 -2.42 17.95
CA ILE A 426 21.33 -2.97 16.71
C ILE A 426 21.82 -4.40 16.45
N ALA A 427 23.10 -4.69 16.69
CA ALA A 427 23.64 -6.04 16.52
C ALA A 427 22.89 -7.08 17.38
N ASN A 428 22.51 -6.72 18.61
CA ASN A 428 21.71 -7.58 19.48
C ASN A 428 20.27 -7.71 18.97
N LEU A 429 19.67 -6.61 18.49
CA LEU A 429 18.28 -6.59 18.03
C LEU A 429 18.08 -7.34 16.71
N LYS A 430 19.09 -7.42 15.84
CA LYS A 430 19.03 -8.17 14.58
C LYS A 430 18.82 -9.67 14.76
N ALA A 431 19.07 -10.23 15.95
CA ALA A 431 18.70 -11.60 16.26
C ALA A 431 17.17 -11.82 16.30
N PHE A 432 16.42 -10.79 16.71
CA PHE A 432 14.95 -10.83 16.81
C PHE A 432 14.27 -10.22 15.57
N TYR A 433 14.89 -9.22 14.97
CA TYR A 433 14.35 -8.46 13.83
C TYR A 433 15.33 -8.46 12.64
N PRO A 434 15.67 -9.64 12.07
CA PRO A 434 16.72 -9.76 11.06
C PRO A 434 16.43 -8.98 9.77
N GLN A 435 15.14 -8.83 9.43
CA GLN A 435 14.66 -8.16 8.21
C GLN A 435 14.17 -6.72 8.46
N SER A 436 14.38 -6.16 9.66
CA SER A 436 13.90 -4.80 9.96
C SER A 436 14.61 -3.76 9.08
N ARG A 437 13.79 -2.99 8.35
CA ARG A 437 14.21 -1.83 7.57
C ARG A 437 14.70 -0.73 8.50
N SER A 438 13.99 -0.46 9.60
CA SER A 438 14.35 0.59 10.55
C SER A 438 15.74 0.35 11.17
N LEU A 439 15.99 -0.85 11.70
CA LEU A 439 17.30 -1.19 12.27
C LEU A 439 18.41 -1.14 11.23
N SER A 440 18.12 -1.55 10.00
CA SER A 440 19.11 -1.51 8.92
C SER A 440 19.43 -0.08 8.49
N MET A 441 18.44 0.81 8.41
CA MET A 441 18.69 2.23 8.16
C MET A 441 19.50 2.88 9.27
N LEU A 442 19.17 2.62 10.54
CA LEU A 442 19.94 3.11 11.68
C LEU A 442 21.37 2.56 11.68
N LEU A 443 21.57 1.28 11.35
CA LEU A 443 22.90 0.67 11.26
C LEU A 443 23.78 1.40 10.24
N ILE A 444 23.22 1.66 9.04
CA ILE A 444 23.92 2.40 7.99
C ILE A 444 24.25 3.80 8.47
N GLU A 445 23.32 4.53 9.09
CA GLU A 445 23.59 5.85 9.65
C GLU A 445 24.74 5.83 10.65
N GLY A 446 24.72 4.90 11.62
CA GLY A 446 25.79 4.72 12.58
C GLY A 446 27.13 4.39 11.92
N GLN A 447 27.15 3.47 10.96
CA GLN A 447 28.36 3.11 10.22
C GLN A 447 28.94 4.30 9.46
N LEU A 448 28.10 5.09 8.80
CA LEU A 448 28.54 6.31 8.11
C LEU A 448 29.17 7.31 9.07
N LYS A 449 28.55 7.52 10.24
CA LYS A 449 29.03 8.44 11.28
C LYS A 449 30.30 7.98 11.97
N THR A 450 30.59 6.68 11.97
CA THR A 450 31.78 6.08 12.59
C THR A 450 32.88 5.73 11.57
N GLY A 451 32.73 6.13 10.29
CA GLY A 451 33.73 5.89 9.25
C GLY A 451 33.76 4.46 8.68
N GLN A 452 32.79 3.61 9.03
CA GLN A 452 32.68 2.22 8.57
C GLN A 452 32.04 2.14 7.16
N HIS A 453 32.51 2.97 6.23
CA HIS A 453 31.83 3.16 4.94
C HIS A 453 31.83 1.92 4.04
N GLU A 454 32.93 1.16 4.00
CA GLU A 454 33.00 -0.04 3.14
C GLU A 454 31.99 -1.11 3.57
N GLN A 455 31.79 -1.31 4.88
CA GLN A 455 30.79 -2.24 5.38
C GLN A 455 29.37 -1.81 4.96
N ALA A 456 29.07 -0.51 5.09
CA ALA A 456 27.80 0.06 4.66
C ALA A 456 27.59 -0.11 3.14
N ILE A 457 28.61 0.18 2.32
CA ILE A 457 28.58 0.06 0.86
C ILE A 457 28.31 -1.39 0.44
N VAL A 458 29.02 -2.37 1.01
CA VAL A 458 28.85 -3.79 0.67
C VAL A 458 27.42 -4.25 0.92
N TRP A 459 26.87 -3.92 2.09
CA TRP A 459 25.50 -4.28 2.42
C TRP A 459 24.50 -3.55 1.52
N LEU A 460 24.64 -2.24 1.33
CA LEU A 460 23.73 -1.42 0.51
C LEU A 460 23.73 -1.85 -0.96
N LYS A 461 24.88 -2.21 -1.54
CA LYS A 461 24.95 -2.77 -2.91
C LYS A 461 24.17 -4.07 -3.03
N THR A 462 24.18 -4.90 -2.00
CA THR A 462 23.43 -6.16 -1.99
C THR A 462 21.94 -5.89 -1.94
N GLN A 463 21.51 -4.99 -1.05
CA GLN A 463 20.10 -4.62 -0.92
C GLN A 463 19.54 -3.91 -2.15
N SER A 464 20.28 -2.96 -2.72
CA SER A 464 19.82 -2.19 -3.87
C SER A 464 19.75 -3.03 -5.14
N ARG A 465 20.58 -4.08 -5.26
CA ARG A 465 20.48 -5.08 -6.34
C ARG A 465 19.31 -6.03 -6.16
N ALA A 466 19.01 -6.44 -4.92
CA ALA A 466 17.88 -7.31 -4.62
C ALA A 466 16.53 -6.59 -4.74
N HIS A 467 16.50 -5.29 -4.44
CA HIS A 467 15.32 -4.44 -4.41
C HIS A 467 15.53 -3.13 -5.21
N PRO A 468 15.72 -3.21 -6.54
CA PRO A 468 16.03 -2.05 -7.37
C PRO A 468 14.94 -0.98 -7.37
N GLU A 469 13.69 -1.34 -7.08
CA GLU A 469 12.55 -0.45 -6.91
C GLU A 469 12.62 0.42 -5.65
N ASN A 470 13.43 0.04 -4.66
CA ASN A 470 13.49 0.72 -3.38
C ASN A 470 14.48 1.90 -3.42
N SER A 471 13.95 3.10 -3.65
CA SER A 471 14.76 4.33 -3.74
C SER A 471 15.57 4.64 -2.48
N VAL A 472 15.18 4.14 -1.31
CA VAL A 472 15.88 4.43 -0.04
C VAL A 472 17.26 3.79 0.00
N TRP A 473 17.40 2.56 -0.52
CA TRP A 473 18.70 1.88 -0.54
C TRP A 473 19.67 2.55 -1.51
N TRP A 474 19.19 3.00 -2.67
CA TRP A 474 19.98 3.79 -3.61
C TRP A 474 20.41 5.14 -3.04
N ASP A 475 19.52 5.82 -2.32
CA ASP A 475 19.85 7.09 -1.66
C ASP A 475 20.94 6.92 -0.59
N LEU A 476 20.80 5.91 0.27
CA LEU A 476 21.80 5.59 1.28
C LEU A 476 23.13 5.15 0.67
N LEU A 477 23.09 4.36 -0.42
CA LEU A 477 24.30 3.93 -1.15
C LEU A 477 25.05 5.12 -1.74
N SER A 478 24.32 6.07 -2.34
CA SER A 478 24.89 7.33 -2.82
C SER A 478 25.59 8.09 -1.69
N ARG A 479 24.95 8.24 -0.52
CA ARG A 479 25.55 8.93 0.63
C ARG A 479 26.81 8.22 1.13
N ALA A 480 26.80 6.89 1.13
CA ALA A 480 27.96 6.09 1.52
C ALA A 480 29.13 6.31 0.55
N TYR A 481 28.87 6.28 -0.77
CA TYR A 481 29.88 6.58 -1.78
C TYR A 481 30.42 8.01 -1.67
N ALA A 482 29.55 8.99 -1.43
CA ALA A 482 29.96 10.38 -1.25
C ALA A 482 30.93 10.53 -0.06
N GLN A 483 30.64 9.88 1.07
CA GLN A 483 31.49 9.92 2.26
C GLN A 483 32.82 9.17 2.09
N SER A 484 32.86 8.16 1.22
CA SER A 484 34.10 7.47 0.82
C SER A 484 34.86 8.14 -0.32
N GLY A 485 34.41 9.30 -0.81
CA GLY A 485 35.06 10.02 -1.91
C GLY A 485 34.88 9.40 -3.30
N LYS A 486 33.98 8.42 -3.48
CA LYS A 486 33.72 7.71 -4.75
C LYS A 486 32.65 8.44 -5.55
N LYS A 487 33.01 9.55 -6.20
CA LYS A 487 32.08 10.49 -6.87
C LYS A 487 31.37 9.86 -8.07
N SER A 488 32.08 9.11 -8.92
CA SER A 488 31.45 8.43 -10.06
C SER A 488 30.33 7.49 -9.59
N LEU A 489 30.61 6.68 -8.56
CA LEU A 489 29.65 5.72 -8.01
C LEU A 489 28.53 6.38 -7.21
N GLN A 490 28.80 7.50 -6.52
CA GLN A 490 27.77 8.32 -5.88
C GLN A 490 26.72 8.75 -6.91
N HIS A 491 27.16 9.35 -8.01
CA HIS A 491 26.25 9.83 -9.06
C HIS A 491 25.54 8.67 -9.76
N ALA A 492 26.21 7.53 -9.98
CA ALA A 492 25.56 6.34 -10.51
C ALA A 492 24.45 5.81 -9.59
N ALA A 493 24.69 5.77 -8.26
CA ALA A 493 23.66 5.37 -7.29
C ALA A 493 22.49 6.38 -7.22
N LEU A 494 22.75 7.69 -7.34
CA LEU A 494 21.69 8.70 -7.47
C LEU A 494 20.89 8.55 -8.75
N ALA A 495 21.52 8.15 -9.85
CA ALA A 495 20.83 7.88 -11.09
C ALA A 495 19.83 6.73 -10.92
N GLU A 496 20.21 5.63 -10.25
CA GLU A 496 19.30 4.52 -9.97
C GLU A 496 18.14 4.90 -9.03
N LYS A 497 18.40 5.74 -8.01
CA LYS A 497 17.34 6.34 -7.20
C LYS A 497 16.32 7.09 -8.07
N TYR A 498 16.78 7.85 -9.05
CA TYR A 498 15.90 8.57 -9.96
C TYR A 498 15.18 7.64 -10.93
N VAL A 499 15.83 6.57 -11.41
CA VAL A 499 15.17 5.50 -12.19
C VAL A 499 14.03 4.88 -11.40
N SER A 500 14.26 4.50 -10.14
CA SER A 500 13.23 3.89 -9.30
C SER A 500 12.06 4.83 -9.00
N GLN A 501 12.23 6.14 -9.20
CA GLN A 501 11.20 7.17 -9.06
C GLN A 501 10.56 7.60 -10.39
N GLY A 502 11.00 7.04 -11.53
CA GLY A 502 10.58 7.47 -12.87
C GLY A 502 11.11 8.85 -13.29
N ALA A 503 12.09 9.40 -12.59
CA ALA A 503 12.70 10.70 -12.88
C ALA A 503 13.82 10.57 -13.93
N TRP A 504 13.49 10.09 -15.14
CA TRP A 504 14.45 9.71 -16.18
C TRP A 504 15.46 10.79 -16.58
N VAL A 505 15.00 12.04 -16.71
CA VAL A 505 15.87 13.16 -17.08
C VAL A 505 16.92 13.39 -15.99
N GLY A 506 16.49 13.38 -14.73
CA GLY A 506 17.40 13.48 -13.58
C GLY A 506 18.35 12.29 -13.51
N ALA A 507 17.89 11.08 -13.82
CA ALA A 507 18.74 9.89 -13.86
C ALA A 507 19.84 10.01 -14.93
N LEU A 508 19.49 10.42 -16.15
CA LEU A 508 20.46 10.61 -17.23
C LEU A 508 21.45 11.75 -16.94
N GLU A 509 20.99 12.82 -16.27
CA GLU A 509 21.87 13.89 -15.81
C GLU A 509 22.87 13.39 -14.76
N GLN A 510 22.42 12.61 -13.78
CA GLN A 510 23.33 11.98 -12.81
C GLN A 510 24.31 11.03 -13.48
N MET A 511 23.92 10.27 -14.50
CA MET A 511 24.87 9.45 -15.26
C MET A 511 25.92 10.28 -15.99
N LYS A 512 25.59 11.49 -16.46
CA LYS A 512 26.60 12.41 -17.03
C LYS A 512 27.59 12.88 -15.97
N PHE A 513 27.12 13.23 -14.78
CA PHE A 513 28.00 13.59 -13.67
C PHE A 513 28.87 12.41 -13.22
N ALA A 514 28.32 11.19 -13.21
CA ALA A 514 29.06 9.97 -12.92
C ALA A 514 30.22 9.78 -13.90
N LYS A 515 29.99 10.00 -15.19
CA LYS A 515 31.05 9.94 -16.22
C LYS A 515 32.08 11.06 -16.09
N ALA A 516 31.64 12.27 -15.76
CA ALA A 516 32.50 13.45 -15.68
C ALA A 516 33.38 13.48 -14.41
N ALA A 517 33.05 12.69 -13.39
CA ALA A 517 33.76 12.70 -12.11
C ALA A 517 35.21 12.19 -12.21
N GLY A 518 35.52 11.31 -13.18
CA GLY A 518 36.88 10.92 -13.55
C GLY A 518 37.60 9.98 -12.57
N ASP A 519 36.94 9.54 -11.50
CA ASP A 519 37.47 8.62 -10.47
C ASP A 519 37.07 7.15 -10.68
N ALA A 520 36.27 6.83 -11.72
CA ALA A 520 35.88 5.47 -12.06
C ALA A 520 37.02 4.67 -12.73
N ASP A 521 37.18 3.41 -12.35
CA ASP A 521 38.02 2.46 -13.10
C ASP A 521 37.37 2.08 -14.45
N PHE A 522 38.11 1.38 -15.31
CA PHE A 522 37.64 0.99 -16.64
C PHE A 522 36.31 0.18 -16.62
N TYR A 523 36.15 -0.71 -15.65
CA TYR A 523 34.94 -1.54 -15.53
C TYR A 523 33.76 -0.68 -15.05
N GLN A 524 33.97 0.16 -14.04
CA GLN A 524 32.96 1.08 -13.52
C GLN A 524 32.50 2.07 -14.59
N ALA A 525 33.43 2.66 -15.35
CA ALA A 525 33.12 3.56 -16.45
C ALA A 525 32.28 2.86 -17.54
N SER A 526 32.63 1.61 -17.86
CA SER A 526 31.89 0.78 -18.81
C SER A 526 30.47 0.45 -18.32
N GLU A 527 30.31 0.10 -17.05
CA GLU A 527 29.00 -0.14 -16.42
C GLU A 527 28.12 1.11 -16.43
N ILE A 528 28.67 2.26 -16.01
CA ILE A 528 27.96 3.55 -16.01
C ILE A 528 27.48 3.90 -17.43
N GLU A 529 28.33 3.71 -18.44
CA GLU A 529 27.97 3.98 -19.82
C GLU A 529 26.90 3.04 -20.37
N ALA A 530 27.05 1.74 -20.13
CA ALA A 530 26.06 0.74 -20.55
C ALA A 530 24.71 1.02 -19.89
N ARG A 531 24.71 1.35 -18.60
CA ARG A 531 23.49 1.66 -17.85
C ARG A 531 22.85 2.98 -18.30
N ALA A 532 23.63 4.01 -18.62
CA ALA A 532 23.10 5.26 -19.17
C ALA A 532 22.34 5.03 -20.49
N ARG A 533 22.85 4.15 -21.37
CA ARG A 533 22.15 3.75 -22.60
C ARG A 533 20.84 3.01 -22.30
N GLN A 534 20.85 2.10 -21.33
CA GLN A 534 19.63 1.40 -20.91
C GLN A 534 18.57 2.35 -20.37
N ILE A 535 18.96 3.30 -19.51
CA ILE A 535 18.04 4.32 -18.96
C ILE A 535 17.45 5.16 -20.09
N GLN A 536 18.25 5.53 -21.09
CA GLN A 536 17.77 6.28 -22.25
C GLN A 536 16.74 5.49 -23.06
N GLU A 537 16.94 4.19 -23.22
CA GLU A 537 15.99 3.33 -23.94
C GLU A 537 14.68 3.15 -23.15
N LEU A 538 14.76 2.91 -21.84
CA LEU A 538 13.58 2.85 -20.97
C LEU A 538 12.77 4.15 -21.04
N TYR A 539 13.45 5.29 -21.01
CA TYR A 539 12.80 6.60 -21.14
C TYR A 539 12.06 6.74 -22.48
N ARG A 540 12.68 6.34 -23.59
CA ARG A 540 12.03 6.36 -24.92
C ARG A 540 10.82 5.44 -24.98
N GLN A 541 10.89 4.27 -24.35
CA GLN A 541 9.77 3.32 -24.30
C GLN A 541 8.58 3.92 -23.54
N GLU A 542 8.81 4.55 -22.39
CA GLU A 542 7.72 5.18 -21.60
C GLU A 542 7.11 6.37 -22.35
N LEU A 543 7.91 7.20 -23.04
CA LEU A 543 7.39 8.29 -23.89
C LEU A 543 6.47 7.77 -25.02
N ARG A 544 6.87 6.68 -25.67
CA ARG A 544 6.05 6.02 -26.71
C ARG A 544 4.75 5.49 -26.14
N ALA A 545 4.77 4.88 -24.96
CA ALA A 545 3.57 4.35 -24.30
C ALA A 545 2.59 5.47 -23.89
N GLU A 546 3.10 6.66 -23.57
CA GLU A 546 2.28 7.82 -23.17
C GLU A 546 1.83 8.71 -24.35
N ASN A 547 2.08 8.31 -25.61
CA ASN A 547 1.86 9.14 -26.80
C ASN A 547 2.52 10.54 -26.72
N LYS A 548 3.61 10.66 -25.95
CA LYS A 548 4.41 11.89 -25.86
C LYS A 548 5.57 11.79 -26.85
N ARG A 549 5.84 12.88 -27.59
CA ARG A 549 7.02 12.91 -28.49
C ARG A 549 8.31 12.86 -27.65
N PRO A 550 9.34 12.14 -28.13
CA PRO A 550 10.57 11.89 -27.39
C PRO A 550 11.39 13.14 -27.10
#